data_AF-A0A0M5JDH5-F1
#
_entry.id   AF-A0A0M5JDH5-F1
#
_cell.length_a   1.000
_cell.length_b   1.000
_cell.length_c   1.000
_cell.angle_alpha   90.00
_cell.angle_beta   90.00
_cell.angle_gamma   90.00
#
_symmetry.space_group_name_H-M   'P 1'
#
loop_
_entity.id
_entity.type
_entity.pdbx_description
1 polymer ?
#
loop_
_entity_poly.entity_id
_entity_poly.type
_entity_poly.pdbx_seq_one_letter_code
_entity_poly.pdbx_strand_id
1 'polypeptide(L)' 'MLKFLQIIFTITAISLAGYVLITEDYKFNPVTMLFWGLTLLVIGLRVFQKGHKAIGWLSIAVFIFMIFVLIKSYLLK' A
#
# COMPACT_ATOMS: atom_id res chain seq x y z
N MET A 1 -5.58 13.13 -11.90
CA MET A 1 -5.13 13.21 -10.49
C MET A 1 -4.60 11.88 -9.93
N LEU A 2 -5.36 10.77 -9.98
CA LEU A 2 -4.91 9.49 -9.40
C LEU A 2 -3.55 8.96 -9.90
N LYS A 3 -3.15 9.30 -11.14
CA LYS A 3 -1.81 8.96 -11.66
C LYS A 3 -0.69 9.63 -10.85
N PHE A 4 -0.84 10.90 -10.49
CA PHE A 4 0.16 11.62 -9.69
C PHE A 4 0.24 11.06 -8.27
N LEU A 5 -0.92 10.77 -7.67
CA LEU A 5 -0.97 10.14 -6.34
C LEU A 5 -0.30 8.77 -6.33
N GLN A 6 -0.47 7.97 -7.39
CA GLN A 6 0.23 6.70 -7.53
C GLN A 6 1.74 6.89 -7.60
N ILE A 7 2.22 7.84 -8.42
CA ILE A 7 3.65 8.09 -8.61
C ILE A 7 4.27 8.48 -7.26
N ILE A 8 3.64 9.38 -6.52
CA ILE A 8 4.11 9.81 -5.20
C ILE A 8 4.17 8.61 -4.25
N PHE A 9 3.08 7.84 -4.10
CA PHE A 9 3.08 6.68 -3.20
C PHE A 9 4.06 5.59 -3.61
N THR A 10 4.27 5.38 -4.91
CA THR A 10 5.22 4.37 -5.41
C THR A 10 6.65 4.79 -5.11
N ILE A 11 7.00 6.07 -5.34
CA ILE A 11 8.33 6.61 -4.99
C ILE A 11 8.57 6.48 -3.49
N THR A 12 7.60 6.90 -2.66
CA THR A 12 7.70 6.80 -1.21
C THR A 12 7.85 5.35 -0.74
N ALA A 13 7.07 4.42 -1.31
CA ALA A 13 7.14 3.00 -0.99
C ALA A 13 8.48 2.36 -1.37
N ILE A 14 9.05 2.72 -2.52
CA ILE A 14 10.37 2.24 -2.97
C ILE A 14 11.47 2.78 -2.05
N SER A 15 11.43 4.07 -1.71
CA SER A 15 12.41 4.67 -0.79
C SER A 15 12.38 4.03 0.60
N LEU A 16 11.18 3.79 1.14
CA LEU A 16 10.99 3.11 2.42
C LEU A 16 11.44 1.64 2.38
N ALA A 17 11.14 0.93 1.28
CA ALA A 17 11.60 -0.44 1.09
C ALA A 17 13.13 -0.51 1.00
N GLY A 18 13.76 0.41 0.25
CA GLY A 18 15.21 0.54 0.18
C GLY A 18 15.82 0.83 1.54
N TYR A 19 15.21 1.73 2.31
CA TYR A 19 15.67 2.04 3.67
C TYR A 19 15.63 0.80 4.57
N VAL A 20 14.49 0.09 4.64
CA VAL A 20 14.32 -1.12 5.46
C VAL A 20 15.31 -2.22 5.05
N LEU A 21 15.56 -2.40 3.76
CA LEU A 21 16.50 -3.41 3.26
C LEU A 21 17.96 -3.07 3.57
N ILE A 22 18.35 -1.80 3.47
CA ILE A 22 19.74 -1.36 3.70
C ILE A 22 20.06 -1.31 5.20
N THR A 23 19.14 -0.80 6.01
CA THR A 23 19.38 -0.65 7.46
C THR A 23 19.05 -1.90 8.25
N GLU A 24 18.36 -2.88 7.66
CA GLU A 24 17.79 -4.05 8.34
C GLU A 24 16.90 -3.69 9.55
N ASP A 25 16.52 -2.41 9.71
CA ASP A 25 15.65 -1.95 10.79
C ASP A 25 14.19 -2.07 10.35
N TYR A 26 13.57 -3.17 10.74
CA TYR A 26 12.17 -3.47 10.46
C TYR A 26 11.17 -2.61 11.24
N LYS A 27 11.61 -1.63 12.06
CA LYS A 27 10.69 -0.67 12.71
C LYS A 27 9.82 0.09 11.71
N PHE A 28 10.34 0.36 10.51
CA PHE A 28 9.59 1.07 9.46
C PHE A 28 8.79 0.15 8.55
N ASN A 29 8.94 -1.18 8.68
CA ASN A 29 8.21 -2.15 7.87
C ASN A 29 6.67 -1.97 7.89
N PRO A 30 6.02 -1.65 9.04
CA PRO A 30 4.58 -1.37 9.05
C PRO A 30 4.23 -0.13 8.19
N VAL A 31 5.04 0.93 8.28
CA VAL A 31 4.85 2.15 7.48
C VAL A 31 5.03 1.84 5.99
N THR A 32 6.04 1.06 5.64
CA THR A 32 6.26 0.58 4.27
C THR A 32 5.05 -0.21 3.76
N MET A 33 4.55 -1.19 4.52
CA MET A 33 3.35 -1.96 4.16
C MET A 33 2.10 -1.08 3.96
N LEU A 34 1.93 -0.04 4.77
CA LEU A 34 0.84 0.93 4.63
C LEU A 34 0.90 1.68 3.29
N PHE A 35 2.08 2.17 2.90
CA PHE A 35 2.28 2.86 1.62
C PHE A 35 2.12 1.93 0.42
N TRP A 36 2.50 0.66 0.55
CA TRP A 36 2.22 -0.37 -0.45
C TRP A 36 0.71 -0.61 -0.60
N GLY A 37 -0.03 -0.68 0.49
CA GLY A 37 -1.49 -0.79 0.48
C GLY A 37 -2.18 0.40 -0.17
N LEU A 38 -1.75 1.62 0.16
CA LEU A 38 -2.23 2.85 -0.48
C LEU A 38 -1.97 2.85 -1.99
N THR A 39 -0.82 2.35 -2.42
CA THR A 39 -0.48 2.22 -3.85
C THR A 39 -1.43 1.25 -4.56
N LEU A 40 -1.72 0.10 -3.95
CA LEU A 40 -2.69 -0.88 -4.45
C LEU A 40 -4.12 -0.31 -4.53
N LEU A 41 -4.54 0.44 -3.51
CA LEU A 41 -5.83 1.13 -3.50
C LEU A 41 -5.92 2.13 -4.66
N VAL A 42 -4.90 2.96 -4.86
CA VAL A 42 -4.86 3.96 -5.95
C VAL A 42 -4.84 3.30 -7.33
N ILE A 43 -4.20 2.14 -7.49
CA ILE A 43 -4.27 1.34 -8.71
C ILE A 43 -5.70 0.83 -8.92
N GLY A 44 -6.30 0.24 -7.90
CA GLY A 44 -7.67 -0.25 -7.90
C GLY A 44 -8.70 0.80 -8.31
N LEU A 45 -8.67 1.98 -7.69
CA LEU A 45 -9.56 3.08 -8.04
C LEU A 45 -9.35 3.54 -9.49
N ARG A 46 -8.12 3.50 -10.02
CA ARG A 46 -7.87 3.86 -11.41
C ARG A 46 -8.44 2.83 -12.38
N VAL A 47 -8.37 1.55 -12.00
CA VAL A 47 -8.96 0.45 -12.78
C VAL A 47 -10.49 0.51 -12.71
N PHE A 48 -11.05 0.90 -11.56
CA PHE A 48 -12.48 1.17 -11.38
C PHE A 48 -12.97 2.30 -12.29
N GLN A 49 -12.21 3.39 -12.39
CA GLN A 49 -12.48 4.50 -13.32
C GLN A 49 -12.41 4.08 -14.80
N LYS A 50 -11.64 3.03 -15.13
CA LYS A 50 -11.58 2.44 -16.48
C LYS A 50 -12.68 1.41 -16.76
N GLY A 51 -13.73 1.36 -15.93
CA GLY A 51 -14.89 0.48 -16.11
C GLY A 51 -14.71 -0.95 -15.57
N HIS A 52 -13.54 -1.28 -15.01
CA HIS A 52 -13.25 -2.61 -14.48
C HIS A 52 -13.59 -2.68 -12.98
N LYS A 53 -14.88 -2.88 -12.69
CA LYS A 53 -15.43 -2.85 -11.33
C LYS A 53 -14.89 -3.96 -10.42
N ALA A 54 -14.63 -5.16 -10.95
CA ALA A 54 -14.15 -6.31 -10.17
C ALA A 54 -12.76 -6.08 -9.56
N ILE A 55 -11.82 -5.56 -10.36
CA ILE A 55 -10.44 -5.31 -9.90
C ILE A 55 -10.42 -4.15 -8.90
N GLY A 56 -11.24 -3.12 -9.10
CA GLY A 56 -11.37 -2.03 -8.11
C GLY A 56 -11.87 -2.53 -6.75
N TRP A 57 -12.85 -3.43 -6.73
CA TRP A 57 -13.35 -4.03 -5.50
C TRP A 57 -12.31 -4.91 -4.81
N LEU A 58 -11.56 -5.71 -5.59
CA LEU A 58 -10.44 -6.50 -5.08
C LEU A 58 -9.38 -5.61 -4.42
N SER A 59 -9.01 -4.50 -5.03
CA SER A 59 -8.02 -3.59 -4.44
C SER A 59 -8.49 -2.97 -3.13
N ILE A 60 -9.78 -2.66 -2.99
CA ILE A 60 -10.36 -2.18 -1.72
C ILE A 60 -10.29 -3.28 -0.66
N ALA A 61 -10.66 -4.51 -1.02
CA ALA A 61 -10.59 -5.66 -0.10
C ALA A 61 -9.14 -5.93 0.36
N VAL A 62 -8.18 -5.89 -0.55
CA VAL A 62 -6.74 -6.05 -0.24
C VAL A 62 -6.25 -4.93 0.67
N PHE A 63 -6.68 -3.68 0.46
CA PHE A 63 -6.33 -2.57 1.32
C PHE A 63 -6.85 -2.74 2.75
N ILE A 64 -8.12 -3.14 2.89
CA ILE A 64 -8.72 -3.44 4.20
C ILE A 64 -7.97 -4.59 4.90
N PHE A 65 -7.63 -5.64 4.14
CA PHE A 65 -6.84 -6.76 4.66
C PHE A 65 -5.45 -6.32 5.14
N MET A 66 -4.76 -5.44 4.40
CA MET A 66 -3.48 -4.88 4.83
C MET A 66 -3.59 -4.06 6.11
N ILE A 67 -4.66 -3.27 6.28
CA ILE A 67 -4.91 -2.55 7.55
C ILE A 67 -5.10 -3.54 8.70
N PHE A 68 -5.88 -4.61 8.48
CA PHE A 68 -6.08 -5.65 9.49
C PHE A 68 -4.75 -6.32 9.88
N VAL A 69 -3.91 -6.68 8.91
CA VAL A 69 -2.59 -7.25 9.15
C VAL A 69 -1.69 -6.27 9.91
N LEU A 70 -1.74 -4.98 9.58
CA LEU A 70 -0.97 -3.94 10.26
C LEU A 70 -1.38 -3.80 11.73
N ILE A 71 -2.68 -3.72 12.01
CA ILE A 71 -3.22 -3.65 13.37
C ILE A 71 -2.83 -4.90 14.15
N LYS A 72 -3.00 -6.08 13.56
CA LYS A 72 -2.59 -7.35 14.19
C LYS A 72 -1.09 -7.36 14.50
N SER A 73 -0.24 -6.95 13.55
CA SER A 73 1.21 -6.92 13.74
C SER A 73 1.64 -5.95 14.85
N TYR A 74 0.90 -4.86 15.04
CA TYR A 74 1.12 -3.94 16.16
C TYR A 74 0.58 -4.47 17.49
N LEU A 75 -0.57 -5.16 17.50
CA LEU A 75 -1.20 -5.70 18.70
C LEU A 75 -0.55 -7.01 19.22
N LEU A 76 0.03 -7.81 18.32
CA LEU A 76 0.62 -9.11 18.65
C LEU A 76 2.10 -9.00 19.05
N LYS A 77 2.62 -7.78 19.18
CA LYS A 77 3.98 -7.44 19.58
C LYS A 77 3.98 -7.00 21.04
#